data_AF-A0A1G7SC97-F1
#
_entry.id   AF-A0A1G7SC97-F1
#
_cell.length_a   1.000
_cell.length_b   1.000
_cell.length_c   1.000
_cell.angle_alpha   90.00
_cell.angle_beta   90.00
_cell.angle_gamma   90.00
#
_symmetry.space_group_name_H-M   'P 1'
#
loop_
_entity.id
_entity.type
_entity.pdbx_description
1 polymer ?
#
loop_
_entity_poly.entity_id
_entity_poly.type
_entity_poly.pdbx_seq_one_letter_code
_entity_poly.pdbx_strand_id
1 'polypeptide(L)'
;MGAPVRGLRSAVVAVVAVGAVFGLVACGADSLDGAAVVEGFSKKGLPATATVTFTAETDPEKLLGQSGGYESKVAFADERAARKALGSKQGDVVAGGHVEVFPNEDAAGARLDRLLKVAKITGKEYVFSWGTVVVRLSPELTSEQADKYIATLKQIVG
;
A
#
# COMPACT_ATOMS: atom_id res chain seq x y z
N MET A 1 12.85 12.72 -71.83
CA MET A 1 12.87 11.51 -72.67
C MET A 1 13.86 10.53 -72.07
N GLY A 2 13.42 9.30 -71.80
CA GLY A 2 14.30 8.18 -71.47
C GLY A 2 14.30 7.74 -70.00
N ALA A 3 13.29 6.96 -69.59
CA ALA A 3 13.54 5.84 -68.69
C ALA A 3 13.68 4.58 -69.57
N PRO A 4 14.68 3.73 -69.33
CA PRO A 4 14.37 2.33 -68.95
C PRO A 4 15.52 1.71 -68.09
N VAL A 5 15.52 0.53 -67.46
CA VAL A 5 14.57 -0.54 -67.09
C VAL A 5 15.31 -1.46 -66.09
N ARG A 6 14.56 -2.07 -65.17
CA ARG A 6 14.67 -3.44 -64.61
C ARG A 6 16.06 -4.02 -64.27
N GLY A 7 16.28 -4.16 -62.95
CA GLY A 7 16.05 -5.44 -62.25
C GLY A 7 17.28 -6.26 -61.88
N LEU A 8 17.41 -6.64 -60.60
CA LEU A 8 17.94 -7.96 -60.20
C LEU A 8 17.71 -8.27 -58.70
N ARG A 9 16.92 -9.33 -58.47
CA ARG A 9 17.08 -10.42 -57.49
C ARG A 9 17.18 -10.11 -55.99
N SER A 10 16.21 -10.71 -55.29
CA SER A 10 16.20 -11.05 -53.87
C SER A 10 17.55 -11.54 -53.34
N ALA A 11 17.96 -10.99 -52.20
CA ALA A 11 18.79 -11.67 -51.23
C ALA A 11 18.15 -11.46 -49.86
N VAL A 12 17.54 -12.53 -49.34
CA VAL A 12 17.17 -12.66 -47.94
C VAL A 12 18.48 -12.77 -47.17
N VAL A 13 18.73 -11.84 -46.26
CA VAL A 13 19.68 -12.04 -45.16
C VAL A 13 18.92 -11.75 -43.87
N ALA A 14 18.56 -12.82 -43.19
CA ALA A 14 18.13 -12.78 -41.81
C ALA A 14 19.34 -12.35 -40.95
N VAL A 15 19.19 -11.28 -40.19
CA VAL A 15 20.06 -11.03 -39.02
C VAL A 15 19.18 -11.04 -37.78
N VAL A 16 19.67 -11.85 -36.85
CA VAL A 16 19.14 -12.27 -35.56
C VAL A 16 18.71 -11.10 -34.68
N ALA A 17 17.59 -11.30 -33.99
CA ALA A 17 17.05 -10.43 -32.96
C ALA A 17 18.01 -10.28 -31.77
N VAL A 18 18.22 -9.04 -31.33
CA VAL A 18 18.40 -8.75 -29.90
C VAL A 18 17.16 -7.99 -29.49
N GLY A 19 16.28 -8.69 -28.77
CA GLY A 19 15.04 -8.15 -28.25
C GLY A 19 15.32 -7.02 -27.28
N ALA A 20 15.16 -5.79 -27.74
CA ALA A 20 14.70 -4.73 -26.85
C ALA A 20 13.23 -5.02 -26.56
N VAL A 21 12.99 -5.88 -25.55
CA VAL A 21 11.71 -5.85 -24.85
C VAL A 21 11.69 -4.48 -24.19
N PHE A 22 11.11 -3.51 -24.91
CA PHE A 22 10.55 -2.32 -24.30
C PHE A 22 9.54 -2.85 -23.29
N GLY A 23 10.01 -3.04 -22.06
CA GLY A 23 9.18 -3.37 -20.93
C GLY A 23 8.10 -2.32 -20.90
N LEU A 24 6.88 -2.80 -21.11
CA LEU A 24 5.65 -2.03 -21.08
C LEU A 24 5.75 -1.05 -19.91
N VAL A 25 5.84 0.25 -20.21
CA VAL A 25 5.44 1.28 -19.27
C VAL A 25 3.96 1.03 -19.06
N ALA A 26 3.64 0.20 -18.07
CA ALA A 26 2.32 0.20 -17.49
C ALA A 26 2.20 1.55 -16.79
N CYS A 27 1.63 2.51 -17.49
CA CYS A 27 0.86 3.56 -16.84
C CYS A 27 -0.32 2.84 -16.18
N GLY A 28 -0.08 2.18 -15.05
CA GLY A 28 -1.15 1.81 -14.15
C GLY A 28 -1.71 3.12 -13.63
N ALA A 29 -3.01 3.34 -13.72
CA ALA A 29 -3.65 4.32 -12.86
C ALA A 29 -3.09 4.10 -11.45
N ASP A 30 -2.59 5.15 -10.79
CA ASP A 30 -2.03 5.11 -9.44
C ASP A 30 -3.05 4.45 -8.50
N SER A 31 -3.05 3.12 -8.43
CA SER A 31 -3.94 2.36 -7.58
C SER A 31 -3.47 2.63 -6.17
N LEU A 32 -4.32 3.29 -5.38
CA LEU A 32 -4.00 3.59 -4.00
C LEU A 32 -3.58 2.31 -3.28
N ASP A 33 -2.32 2.24 -2.85
CA ASP A 33 -1.79 1.14 -2.05
C ASP A 33 -1.37 1.64 -0.66
N GLY A 34 -1.06 0.71 0.25
CA GLY A 34 -0.68 1.05 1.62
C GLY A 34 0.56 1.93 1.71
N ALA A 35 1.50 1.83 0.77
CA ALA A 35 2.71 2.65 0.78
C ALA A 35 2.40 4.09 0.36
N ALA A 36 1.56 4.27 -0.66
CA ALA A 36 1.08 5.57 -1.12
C ALA A 36 0.29 6.30 -0.02
N VAL A 37 -0.55 5.59 0.75
CA VAL A 37 -1.26 6.17 1.89
C VAL A 37 -0.28 6.64 2.98
N VAL A 38 0.72 5.83 3.34
CA VAL A 38 1.73 6.22 4.33
C VAL A 38 2.53 7.43 3.86
N GLU A 39 2.95 7.46 2.60
CA GLU A 39 3.62 8.62 2.01
C GLU A 39 2.73 9.87 2.03
N GLY A 40 1.42 9.70 1.78
CA GLY A 40 0.43 10.76 1.90
C GLY A 40 0.36 11.35 3.31
N PHE A 41 0.42 10.50 4.35
CA PHE A 41 0.51 10.97 5.73
C PHE A 41 1.76 11.82 5.97
N SER A 42 2.94 11.36 5.51
CA SER A 42 4.20 12.09 5.64
C SER A 42 4.15 13.45 4.93
N LYS A 43 3.65 13.47 3.68
CA LYS A 43 3.49 14.69 2.86
C LYS A 43 2.55 15.72 3.50
N LYS A 44 1.59 15.27 4.30
CA LYS A 44 0.66 16.12 5.07
C LYS A 44 1.19 16.49 6.46
N GLY A 45 2.43 16.14 6.78
CA GLY A 45 3.12 16.56 8.01
C GLY A 45 2.88 15.64 9.20
N LEU A 46 2.29 14.45 9.01
CA LEU A 46 2.25 13.44 10.06
C LEU A 46 3.60 12.72 10.13
N PRO A 47 4.09 12.34 11.33
CA PRO A 47 5.39 11.69 11.49
C PRO A 47 5.31 10.20 11.17
N ALA A 48 4.72 9.82 10.04
CA ALA A 48 4.58 8.45 9.58
C ALA A 48 5.74 8.09 8.64
N THR A 49 6.42 6.98 8.91
CA THR A 49 7.49 6.46 8.04
C THR A 49 7.24 4.99 7.77
N ALA A 50 7.09 4.59 6.50
CA ALA A 50 6.93 3.17 6.14
C ALA A 50 8.13 2.34 6.65
N THR A 51 7.85 1.18 7.22
CA THR A 51 8.88 0.31 7.82
C THR A 51 8.85 -1.11 7.28
N VAL A 52 7.67 -1.65 6.96
CA VAL A 52 7.52 -3.00 6.40
C VAL A 52 6.42 -2.94 5.35
N THR A 53 6.72 -3.40 4.14
CA THR A 53 5.71 -3.73 3.14
C THR A 53 5.52 -5.24 3.18
N PHE A 54 4.30 -5.69 3.47
CA PHE A 54 4.02 -7.12 3.61
C PHE A 54 3.77 -7.75 2.24
N THR A 55 4.16 -9.02 2.12
CA THR A 55 3.79 -9.91 1.01
C THR A 55 2.85 -10.99 1.54
N ALA A 56 2.26 -11.80 0.64
CA ALA A 56 1.39 -12.91 1.07
C ALA A 56 2.16 -13.91 1.96
N GLU A 57 3.47 -14.02 1.74
CA GLU A 57 4.37 -14.88 2.50
C GLU A 57 4.74 -14.30 3.87
N THR A 58 4.89 -12.98 3.98
CA THR A 58 5.32 -12.32 5.23
C THR A 58 4.18 -11.76 6.07
N ASP A 59 2.97 -11.65 5.53
CA ASP A 59 1.80 -11.23 6.29
C ASP A 59 1.46 -12.27 7.38
N PRO A 60 1.51 -11.89 8.67
CA PRO A 60 1.20 -12.80 9.78
C PRO A 60 -0.26 -13.23 9.79
N GLU A 61 -1.17 -12.42 9.23
CA GLU A 61 -2.60 -12.73 9.23
C GLU A 61 -3.02 -13.58 8.02
N LYS A 62 -2.14 -13.74 7.02
CA LYS A 62 -2.39 -14.50 5.79
C LYS A 62 -3.64 -14.06 5.04
N LEU A 63 -3.92 -12.75 5.07
CA LEU A 63 -5.07 -12.14 4.39
C LEU A 63 -4.66 -11.40 3.10
N LEU A 64 -3.38 -11.06 2.92
CA LEU A 64 -2.93 -10.36 1.71
C LEU A 64 -3.21 -11.20 0.44
N GLY A 65 -3.97 -10.63 -0.50
CA GLY A 65 -4.33 -11.26 -1.78
C GLY A 65 -5.38 -12.37 -1.66
N GLN A 66 -5.96 -12.61 -0.49
CA GLN A 66 -7.06 -13.56 -0.31
C GLN A 66 -8.40 -12.94 -0.73
N SER A 67 -9.37 -13.80 -1.07
CA SER A 67 -10.75 -13.35 -1.29
C SER A 67 -11.31 -12.69 -0.03
N GLY A 68 -11.77 -11.44 -0.14
CA GLY A 68 -12.23 -10.63 0.98
C GLY A 68 -11.11 -10.11 1.91
N GLY A 69 -9.85 -10.33 1.52
CA GLY A 69 -8.65 -9.79 2.17
C GLY A 69 -8.25 -8.42 1.60
N TYR A 70 -7.13 -7.90 2.08
CA TYR A 70 -6.53 -6.68 1.56
C TYR A 70 -5.60 -6.98 0.38
N GLU A 71 -5.49 -6.04 -0.54
CA GLU A 71 -4.61 -6.09 -1.72
C GLU A 71 -3.21 -5.58 -1.39
N SER A 72 -3.10 -4.68 -0.40
CA SER A 72 -1.82 -4.18 0.11
C SER A 72 -1.86 -3.98 1.63
N LYS A 73 -0.69 -4.16 2.28
CA LYS A 73 -0.51 -3.87 3.69
C LYS A 73 0.88 -3.33 3.96
N VAL A 74 0.95 -2.25 4.72
CA VAL A 74 2.20 -1.59 5.11
C VAL A 74 2.15 -1.26 6.60
N ALA A 75 3.22 -1.59 7.31
CA ALA A 75 3.46 -1.06 8.65
C ALA A 75 4.29 0.22 8.55
N PHE A 76 3.97 1.19 9.40
CA PHE A 76 4.73 2.42 9.54
C PHE A 76 5.04 2.69 11.00
N ALA A 77 6.14 3.41 11.24
CA ALA A 77 6.50 3.93 12.54
C ALA A 77 6.00 5.36 12.67
N ASP A 78 5.57 5.70 13.89
CA ASP A 78 5.36 7.07 14.34
C ASP A 78 6.36 7.32 15.48
N GLU A 79 7.28 8.27 15.33
CA GLU A 79 8.34 8.48 16.33
C GLU A 79 7.80 8.76 17.75
N ARG A 80 6.57 9.27 17.87
CA ARG A 80 5.92 9.52 19.16
C ARG A 80 5.49 8.21 19.83
N ALA A 81 5.05 7.23 19.05
CA ALA A 81 4.69 5.89 19.51
C ALA A 81 5.93 5.00 19.69
N ALA A 82 6.84 4.99 18.71
CA ALA A 82 8.04 4.16 18.71
C ALA A 82 8.93 4.36 19.96
N ARG A 83 9.04 5.61 20.45
CA ARG A 83 9.78 5.93 21.70
C ARG A 83 9.21 5.23 22.94
N LYS A 84 7.92 4.90 22.94
CA LYS A 84 7.22 4.22 24.04
C LYS A 84 7.17 2.70 23.84
N ALA A 85 7.27 2.25 22.59
CA ALA A 85 7.23 0.85 22.19
C ALA A 85 8.58 0.12 22.33
N LEU A 86 9.26 0.26 23.47
CA LEU A 86 10.56 -0.39 23.71
C LEU A 86 10.44 -1.92 23.62
N GLY A 87 11.30 -2.55 22.82
CA GLY A 87 11.30 -4.00 22.59
C GLY A 87 10.25 -4.49 21.59
N SER A 88 9.49 -3.60 20.95
CA SER A 88 8.65 -3.95 19.81
C SER A 88 9.49 -4.38 18.61
N LYS A 89 8.94 -5.28 17.79
CA LYS A 89 9.57 -5.72 16.54
C LYS A 89 9.19 -4.75 15.42
N GLN A 90 10.06 -4.67 14.42
CA GLN A 90 9.74 -3.96 13.19
C GLN A 90 8.48 -4.57 12.57
N GLY A 91 7.52 -3.72 12.21
CA GLY A 91 6.22 -4.17 11.72
C GLY A 91 5.17 -4.39 12.80
N ASP A 92 5.46 -4.20 14.08
CA ASP A 92 4.44 -4.20 15.12
C ASP A 92 3.63 -2.90 15.10
N VAL A 93 2.30 -3.01 15.23
CA VAL A 93 1.38 -1.86 15.23
C VAL A 93 1.70 -0.84 16.33
N VAL A 94 2.26 -1.30 17.46
CA VAL A 94 2.57 -0.46 18.62
C VAL A 94 3.66 0.58 18.32
N ALA A 95 4.50 0.38 17.30
CA ALA A 95 5.52 1.35 16.90
C ALA A 95 4.96 2.52 16.07
N GLY A 96 3.70 2.47 15.63
CA GLY A 96 3.06 3.53 14.85
C GLY A 96 1.69 3.10 14.36
N GLY A 97 1.65 2.25 13.33
CA GLY A 97 0.41 1.72 12.80
C GLY A 97 0.58 0.85 11.57
N HIS A 98 -0.53 0.28 11.11
CA HIS A 98 -0.66 -0.44 9.84
C HIS A 98 -1.69 0.25 8.95
N VAL A 99 -1.43 0.25 7.65
CA VAL A 99 -2.40 0.57 6.61
C VAL A 99 -2.70 -0.71 5.84
N GLU A 100 -3.98 -1.01 5.68
CA GLU A 100 -4.51 -2.15 4.91
C GLU A 100 -5.45 -1.58 3.83
N VAL A 101 -5.18 -1.84 2.55
CA VAL A 101 -6.04 -1.37 1.44
C VAL A 101 -6.77 -2.54 0.80
N PHE A 102 -8.08 -2.39 0.63
CA PHE A 102 -9.00 -3.43 0.21
C PHE A 102 -9.49 -3.21 -1.23
N PRO A 103 -10.02 -4.27 -1.89
CA PRO A 103 -10.59 -4.14 -3.23
C PRO A 103 -11.84 -3.25 -3.28
N ASN A 104 -12.56 -3.10 -2.16
CA ASN A 104 -13.78 -2.29 -2.07
C ASN A 104 -14.10 -1.92 -0.60
N GLU A 105 -15.06 -1.00 -0.45
CA GLU A 105 -15.48 -0.48 0.86
C GLU A 105 -16.15 -1.55 1.72
N ASP A 106 -16.89 -2.49 1.14
CA ASP A 106 -17.54 -3.58 1.88
C ASP A 106 -16.51 -4.48 2.56
N ALA A 107 -15.42 -4.82 1.86
CA ALA A 107 -14.33 -5.61 2.40
C ALA A 107 -13.57 -4.85 3.52
N ALA A 108 -13.33 -3.55 3.32
CA ALA A 108 -12.75 -2.68 4.35
C ALA A 108 -13.65 -2.56 5.58
N GLY A 109 -14.96 -2.38 5.39
CA GLY A 109 -15.95 -2.31 6.47
C GLY A 109 -16.04 -3.63 7.25
N ALA A 110 -16.09 -4.76 6.55
CA ALA A 110 -16.07 -6.07 7.19
C ALA A 110 -14.79 -6.31 8.00
N ARG A 111 -13.64 -5.79 7.54
CA ARG A 111 -12.39 -5.83 8.30
C ARG A 111 -12.47 -4.95 9.55
N LEU A 112 -12.93 -3.70 9.42
CA LEU A 112 -13.12 -2.79 10.53
C LEU A 112 -13.96 -3.43 11.64
N ASP A 113 -15.09 -4.04 11.28
CA ASP A 113 -15.97 -4.72 12.24
C ASP A 113 -15.27 -5.84 13.02
N ARG A 114 -14.42 -6.63 12.36
CA ARG A 114 -13.63 -7.68 13.01
C ARG A 114 -12.59 -7.08 13.95
N LEU A 115 -11.86 -6.06 13.51
CA LEU A 115 -10.83 -5.41 14.31
C LEU A 115 -11.43 -4.69 15.53
N LEU A 116 -12.58 -4.00 15.39
CA LEU A 116 -13.25 -3.35 16.51
C LEU A 116 -13.70 -4.35 17.59
N LYS A 117 -14.12 -5.56 17.21
CA LYS A 117 -14.42 -6.63 18.19
C LYS A 117 -13.18 -7.01 18.99
N VAL A 118 -12.02 -7.12 18.34
CA VAL A 118 -10.74 -7.44 19.00
C VAL A 118 -10.24 -6.26 19.85
N ALA A 119 -10.33 -5.03 19.34
CA ALA A 119 -9.92 -3.82 20.03
C ALA A 119 -10.73 -3.60 21.31
N LYS A 120 -12.04 -3.89 21.30
CA LYS A 120 -12.89 -3.84 22.51
C LYS A 120 -12.44 -4.81 23.61
N ILE A 121 -11.89 -5.97 23.23
CA ILE A 121 -11.44 -6.98 24.18
C ILE A 121 -10.04 -6.63 24.72
N THR A 122 -9.17 -6.12 23.86
CA THR A 122 -7.75 -5.93 24.17
C THR A 122 -7.42 -4.51 24.66
N GLY A 123 -8.16 -3.50 24.23
CA GLY A 123 -7.89 -2.08 24.49
C GLY A 123 -6.62 -1.56 23.79
N LYS A 124 -6.12 -2.26 22.77
CA LYS A 124 -4.73 -2.09 22.29
C LYS A 124 -4.55 -1.27 21.02
N GLU A 125 -5.59 -0.89 20.29
CA GLU A 125 -5.40 -0.23 19.00
C GLU A 125 -6.53 0.76 18.72
N TYR A 126 -6.20 1.92 18.13
CA TYR A 126 -7.22 2.74 17.46
C TYR A 126 -7.41 2.17 16.06
N VAL A 127 -8.67 1.94 15.66
CA VAL A 127 -8.98 1.36 14.35
C VAL A 127 -10.06 2.18 13.67
N PHE A 128 -9.84 2.54 12.41
CA PHE A 128 -10.81 3.25 11.59
C PHE A 128 -10.66 2.87 10.12
N SER A 129 -11.68 3.16 9.32
CA SER A 129 -11.63 3.04 7.87
C SER A 129 -12.17 4.27 7.17
N TRP A 130 -11.75 4.47 5.93
CA TRP A 130 -12.31 5.45 5.00
C TRP A 130 -12.12 4.98 3.57
N GLY A 131 -13.19 4.96 2.77
CA GLY A 131 -13.18 4.32 1.46
C GLY A 131 -12.74 2.86 1.56
N THR A 132 -11.75 2.48 0.75
CA THR A 132 -11.18 1.12 0.73
C THR A 132 -10.03 0.92 1.72
N VAL A 133 -9.71 1.91 2.57
CA VAL A 133 -8.54 1.87 3.45
C VAL A 133 -8.96 1.64 4.89
N VAL A 134 -8.29 0.70 5.56
CA VAL A 134 -8.34 0.50 7.02
C VAL A 134 -7.00 0.90 7.61
N VAL A 135 -7.04 1.69 8.67
CA VAL A 135 -5.85 2.11 9.42
C VAL A 135 -5.97 1.65 10.86
N ARG A 136 -4.91 1.00 11.33
CA ARG A 136 -4.71 0.58 12.71
C ARG A 136 -3.59 1.42 13.30
N LEU A 137 -3.79 2.01 14.46
CA LEU A 137 -2.80 2.84 15.12
C LEU A 137 -2.45 2.32 16.50
N SER A 138 -1.21 2.56 16.87
CA SER A 138 -0.65 2.30 18.19
C SER A 138 -1.51 2.91 19.31
N PRO A 139 -1.71 2.20 20.43
CA PRO A 139 -2.35 2.75 21.62
C PRO A 139 -1.47 3.78 22.34
N GLU A 140 -0.19 3.85 21.98
CA GLU A 140 0.77 4.80 22.53
C GLU A 140 0.56 6.23 22.04
N LEU A 141 -0.23 6.39 20.97
CA LEU A 141 -0.70 7.68 20.49
C LEU A 141 -1.85 8.19 21.36
N THR A 142 -1.92 9.50 21.53
CA THR A 142 -3.11 10.12 22.12
C THR A 142 -4.28 10.07 21.15
N SER A 143 -5.51 10.15 21.65
CA SER A 143 -6.71 10.23 20.79
C SER A 143 -6.62 11.39 19.79
N GLU A 144 -6.15 12.56 20.21
CA GLU A 144 -5.94 13.71 19.32
C GLU A 144 -4.91 13.44 18.20
N GLN A 145 -3.89 12.61 18.47
CA GLN A 145 -2.94 12.21 17.45
C GLN A 145 -3.57 11.21 16.47
N ALA A 146 -4.36 10.26 16.96
CA ALA A 146 -5.12 9.34 16.12
C ALA A 146 -6.14 10.07 15.24
N ASP A 147 -6.87 11.05 15.78
CA ASP A 147 -7.85 11.86 15.04
C ASP A 147 -7.21 12.63 13.88
N LYS A 148 -5.96 13.08 14.03
CA LYS A 148 -5.21 13.71 12.93
C LYS A 148 -4.93 12.74 11.78
N TYR A 149 -4.63 11.47 12.08
CA TYR A 149 -4.50 10.45 11.03
C TYR A 149 -5.83 10.20 10.32
N ILE A 150 -6.95 10.14 11.06
CA ILE A 150 -8.30 9.99 10.48
C ILE A 150 -8.60 11.16 9.53
N ALA A 151 -8.42 12.39 10.01
CA ALA A 151 -8.68 13.59 9.22
C ALA A 151 -7.80 13.65 7.97
N THR A 152 -6.53 13.25 8.09
CA THR A 152 -5.59 13.23 6.97
C THR A 152 -5.92 12.13 5.96
N LEU A 153 -6.33 10.93 6.41
CA LEU A 153 -6.74 9.85 5.52
C LEU A 153 -7.90 10.29 4.63
N LYS A 154 -8.89 11.00 5.19
CA LYS A 154 -10.00 11.57 4.43
C LYS A 154 -9.57 12.51 3.31
N GLN A 155 -8.46 13.24 3.49
CA GLN A 155 -7.90 14.13 2.46
C GLN A 155 -7.04 13.39 1.42
N ILE A 156 -6.57 12.19 1.73
CA ILE A 156 -5.76 11.37 0.81
C ILE A 156 -6.69 10.56 -0.10
N VAL A 157 -7.81 10.07 0.44
CA VAL A 157 -8.71 9.11 -0.22
C VAL A 157 -9.99 9.77 -0.75
N GLY A 158 -10.41 10.90 -0.16
CA GLY A 158 -11.57 11.69 -0.62
C GLY A 158 -11.15 12.86 -1.49
#